data_AF-A0A960ZLA4-F1
#
_entry.id   AF-A0A960ZLA4-F1
#
_cell.length_a   1.000
_cell.length_b   1.000
_cell.length_c   1.000
_cell.angle_alpha   90.00
_cell.angle_beta   90.00
_cell.angle_gamma   90.00
#
_symmetry.space_group_name_H-M   'P 1'
#
loop_
_entity.id
_entity.type
_entity.pdbx_description
1 polymer ?
#
loop_
_entity_poly.entity_id
_entity_poly.type
_entity_poly.pdbx_seq_one_letter_code
_entity_poly.pdbx_strand_id
1 'polypeptide(L)'
;SIIPISIYLLTINATGIFLSFRLRDNQNWPELRIVPFGMTVLLLWAMHSLDNQELYKHAIWEAFAFAVIFFIMYYFVFFIRTVRNQESIFPADLYLNAINAIVFLISMTSLSSLGGWSSAPAMIGISIILFISGVVLLKTGTENRLPGNLHIIFAGIIFALSAFSLETYFTTPGIQYAVRSGIWGFMALALAIGGVVMRSHSFFTSAAIVFFINLLYWYGSAWSVEWFPILGIRFIPFLNPGALVWGLLAGTAFFMAFKIDGATTQEKLRSYGFSQRVLKAIFILLGHFILIGLLTVQTSNLWDAYTLNTSGFQVSWLHSIIWVGYSLALFFTASAVHEKFFSTSASIFLLLTCLKVVFSDLDGQSNLIRALFLLLLGGMMMGIAWLLQKRLRQNEDKNQAEKN
;
A
#
# COMPACT_ATOMS: atom_id res chain seq x y z
N SER A 1 -35.61 17.75 -6.95
CA SER A 1 -35.30 16.45 -6.33
C SER A 1 -35.10 15.43 -7.44
N ILE A 2 -34.10 14.58 -7.29
CA ILE A 2 -33.71 13.56 -8.28
C ILE A 2 -34.42 12.22 -7.96
N ILE A 3 -34.94 12.08 -6.74
CA ILE A 3 -35.65 10.89 -6.23
C ILE A 3 -36.67 10.30 -7.21
N PRO A 4 -37.62 11.07 -7.81
CA PRO A 4 -38.63 10.46 -8.67
C PRO A 4 -38.02 9.78 -9.91
N ILE A 5 -37.02 10.41 -10.51
CA ILE A 5 -36.31 9.89 -11.69
C ILE A 5 -35.46 8.68 -11.30
N SER A 6 -34.77 8.74 -10.15
CA SER A 6 -34.00 7.62 -9.60
C SER A 6 -34.86 6.40 -9.32
N ILE A 7 -36.02 6.57 -8.65
CA ILE A 7 -36.96 5.47 -8.37
C ILE A 7 -37.52 4.88 -9.67
N TYR A 8 -37.90 5.74 -10.62
CA TYR A 8 -38.42 5.33 -11.91
C TYR A 8 -37.40 4.48 -12.68
N LEU A 9 -36.15 4.95 -12.78
CA LEU A 9 -35.08 4.18 -13.41
C LEU A 9 -34.80 2.89 -12.66
N LEU A 10 -34.72 2.91 -11.33
CA LEU A 10 -34.48 1.70 -10.55
C LEU A 10 -35.56 0.64 -10.79
N THR A 11 -36.82 1.08 -10.92
CA THR A 11 -37.96 0.24 -11.27
C THR A 11 -37.82 -0.33 -12.68
N ILE A 12 -37.43 0.48 -13.67
CA ILE A 12 -37.18 -0.01 -15.05
C ILE A 12 -36.04 -1.03 -15.07
N ASN A 13 -34.93 -0.76 -14.38
CA ASN A 13 -33.81 -1.69 -14.30
C ASN A 13 -34.22 -3.00 -13.61
N ALA A 14 -34.90 -2.93 -12.47
CA ALA A 14 -35.38 -4.11 -11.75
C ALA A 14 -36.37 -4.93 -12.60
N THR A 15 -37.27 -4.26 -13.33
CA THR A 15 -38.22 -4.90 -14.24
C THR A 15 -37.51 -5.54 -15.43
N GLY A 16 -36.56 -4.85 -16.05
CA GLY A 16 -35.76 -5.38 -17.16
C GLY A 16 -34.95 -6.62 -16.73
N ILE A 17 -34.34 -6.56 -15.55
CA ILE A 17 -33.66 -7.70 -14.92
C ILE A 17 -34.64 -8.86 -14.68
N PHE A 18 -35.78 -8.61 -14.04
CA PHE A 18 -36.78 -9.62 -13.75
C PHE A 18 -37.31 -10.30 -15.02
N LEU A 19 -37.66 -9.52 -16.03
CA LEU A 19 -38.12 -10.03 -17.33
C LEU A 19 -37.01 -10.83 -18.02
N SER A 20 -35.75 -10.39 -17.95
CA SER A 20 -34.62 -11.13 -18.52
C SER A 20 -34.40 -12.51 -17.88
N PHE A 21 -34.78 -12.67 -16.60
CA PHE A 21 -34.74 -13.97 -15.92
C PHE A 21 -35.96 -14.82 -16.25
N ARG A 22 -37.15 -14.21 -16.36
CA ARG A 22 -38.40 -14.95 -16.56
C ARG A 22 -38.60 -15.43 -17.99
N LEU A 23 -38.17 -14.63 -18.98
CA LEU A 23 -38.28 -14.95 -20.41
C LEU A 23 -37.14 -15.89 -20.90
N ARG A 24 -36.25 -16.28 -19.98
CA ARG A 24 -35.08 -17.13 -20.21
C ARG A 24 -35.41 -18.48 -20.84
N ASP A 25 -36.60 -19.01 -20.62
CA ASP A 25 -36.95 -20.37 -21.06
C ASP A 25 -37.13 -20.48 -22.59
N ASN A 26 -37.14 -19.39 -23.35
CA ASN A 26 -37.20 -19.48 -24.83
C ASN A 26 -36.27 -18.53 -25.60
N GLN A 27 -35.91 -17.34 -25.09
CA GLN A 27 -35.00 -16.43 -25.80
C GLN A 27 -34.21 -15.56 -24.79
N ASN A 28 -32.89 -15.72 -24.72
CA ASN A 28 -32.01 -14.85 -23.93
C ASN A 28 -31.92 -13.47 -24.60
N TRP A 29 -32.70 -12.47 -24.15
CA TRP A 29 -32.65 -11.11 -24.68
C TRP A 29 -31.73 -10.25 -23.80
N PRO A 30 -30.43 -10.11 -24.12
CA PRO A 30 -29.50 -9.27 -23.34
C PRO A 30 -29.92 -7.78 -23.34
N GLU A 31 -30.68 -7.34 -24.34
CA GLU A 31 -31.16 -5.97 -24.52
C GLU A 31 -31.98 -5.49 -23.31
N LEU A 32 -32.78 -6.37 -22.71
CA LEU A 32 -33.60 -6.08 -21.52
C LEU A 32 -32.75 -5.70 -20.29
N ARG A 33 -31.45 -6.00 -20.31
CA ARG A 33 -30.50 -5.65 -19.25
C ARG A 33 -29.62 -4.49 -19.65
N ILE A 34 -29.15 -4.49 -20.90
CA ILE A 34 -28.22 -3.48 -21.44
C ILE A 34 -28.90 -2.12 -21.58
N VAL A 35 -30.14 -2.08 -22.10
CA VAL A 35 -30.82 -0.80 -22.37
C VAL A 35 -31.16 -0.04 -21.08
N PRO A 36 -31.79 -0.64 -20.05
CA PRO A 36 -31.99 0.02 -18.76
C PRO A 36 -30.69 0.47 -18.10
N PHE A 37 -29.65 -0.38 -18.16
CA PHE A 37 -28.33 -0.07 -17.63
C PHE A 37 -27.75 1.17 -18.32
N GLY A 38 -27.74 1.18 -19.66
CA GLY A 38 -27.26 2.30 -20.47
C GLY A 38 -28.01 3.60 -20.20
N MET A 39 -29.34 3.55 -20.07
CA MET A 39 -30.13 4.73 -19.68
C MET A 39 -29.72 5.28 -18.31
N THR A 40 -29.38 4.40 -17.37
CA THR A 40 -28.94 4.81 -16.03
C THR A 40 -27.55 5.41 -16.03
N VAL A 41 -26.63 4.84 -16.82
CA VAL A 41 -25.29 5.42 -17.03
C VAL A 41 -25.40 6.80 -17.66
N LEU A 42 -26.24 6.96 -18.69
CA LEU A 42 -26.47 8.25 -19.33
C LEU A 42 -27.07 9.28 -18.37
N LEU A 43 -27.99 8.89 -17.49
CA LEU A 43 -28.50 9.79 -16.46
C LEU A 43 -27.40 10.19 -15.48
N LEU A 44 -26.65 9.23 -14.94
CA LEU A 44 -25.55 9.51 -14.01
C LEU A 44 -24.52 10.44 -14.66
N TRP A 45 -24.19 10.22 -15.93
CA TRP A 45 -23.31 11.09 -16.70
C TRP A 45 -23.92 12.49 -16.91
N ALA A 46 -25.18 12.59 -17.34
CA ALA A 46 -25.87 13.86 -17.52
C ALA A 46 -25.95 14.65 -16.20
N MET A 47 -26.21 13.98 -15.08
CA MET A 47 -26.17 14.59 -13.75
C MET A 47 -24.80 15.17 -13.41
N HIS A 48 -23.72 14.55 -13.88
CA HIS A 48 -22.35 15.05 -13.69
C HIS A 48 -21.97 16.18 -14.64
N SER A 49 -22.48 16.18 -15.87
CA SER A 49 -22.14 17.17 -16.90
C SER A 49 -22.93 18.47 -16.81
N LEU A 50 -24.05 18.48 -16.10
CA LEU A 50 -24.83 19.70 -15.90
C LEU A 50 -24.13 20.60 -14.87
N ASP A 51 -23.67 21.75 -15.34
CA ASP A 51 -22.83 22.76 -14.64
C ASP A 51 -23.49 23.41 -13.39
N ASN A 52 -24.68 22.95 -12.98
CA ASN A 52 -25.42 23.46 -11.83
C ASN A 52 -24.96 22.81 -10.52
N GLN A 53 -23.78 23.21 -10.04
CA GLN A 53 -23.19 22.72 -8.78
C GLN A 53 -24.12 22.94 -7.56
N GLU A 54 -24.97 23.97 -7.55
CA GLU A 54 -25.87 24.23 -6.41
C GLU A 54 -27.01 23.22 -6.29
N LEU A 55 -27.65 22.86 -7.41
CA LEU A 55 -28.72 21.87 -7.42
C LEU A 55 -28.17 20.49 -7.03
N TYR A 56 -26.94 20.23 -7.44
CA TYR A 56 -26.24 18.99 -7.13
C TYR A 56 -25.92 18.90 -5.63
N LYS A 57 -25.45 19.97 -4.99
CA LYS A 57 -25.15 19.99 -3.53
C LYS A 57 -26.33 19.54 -2.68
N HIS A 58 -27.55 19.94 -3.02
CA HIS A 58 -28.77 19.52 -2.31
C HIS A 58 -29.17 18.06 -2.59
N ALA A 59 -28.72 17.48 -3.71
CA ALA A 59 -29.05 16.13 -4.13
C ALA A 59 -27.89 15.13 -4.02
N ILE A 60 -26.73 15.52 -3.43
CA ILE A 60 -25.54 14.64 -3.29
C ILE A 60 -25.92 13.32 -2.61
N TRP A 61 -26.71 13.38 -1.54
CA TRP A 61 -27.15 12.17 -0.82
C TRP A 61 -28.04 11.27 -1.68
N GLU A 62 -28.97 11.87 -2.42
CA GLU A 62 -29.87 11.15 -3.33
C GLU A 62 -29.07 10.45 -4.43
N ALA A 63 -28.11 11.16 -5.04
CA ALA A 63 -27.22 10.65 -6.08
C ALA A 63 -26.28 9.55 -5.55
N PHE A 64 -25.73 9.72 -4.35
CA PHE A 64 -24.89 8.74 -3.68
C PHE A 64 -25.65 7.44 -3.40
N ALA A 65 -26.81 7.53 -2.74
CA ALA A 65 -27.65 6.38 -2.43
C ALA A 65 -28.07 5.67 -3.71
N PHE A 66 -28.47 6.41 -4.74
CA PHE A 66 -28.84 5.85 -6.04
C PHE A 66 -27.68 5.06 -6.68
N ALA A 67 -26.47 5.63 -6.74
CA ALA A 67 -25.30 4.96 -7.31
C ALA A 67 -24.94 3.66 -6.56
N VAL A 68 -25.03 3.67 -5.23
CA VAL A 68 -24.78 2.47 -4.39
C VAL A 68 -25.83 1.39 -4.63
N ILE A 69 -27.13 1.73 -4.57
CA ILE A 69 -28.20 0.75 -4.76
C ILE A 69 -28.17 0.20 -6.19
N PHE A 70 -27.96 1.05 -7.18
CA PHE A 70 -27.82 0.65 -8.58
C PHE A 70 -26.67 -0.35 -8.76
N PHE A 71 -25.50 -0.04 -8.20
CA PHE A 71 -24.35 -0.93 -8.23
C PHE A 71 -24.70 -2.29 -7.60
N ILE A 72 -25.21 -2.29 -6.37
CA ILE A 72 -25.54 -3.50 -5.60
C ILE A 72 -26.55 -4.38 -6.35
N MET A 73 -27.62 -3.78 -6.89
CA MET A 73 -28.67 -4.49 -7.61
C MET A 73 -28.11 -5.23 -8.83
N TYR A 74 -27.38 -4.52 -9.71
CA TYR A 74 -26.79 -5.14 -10.89
C TYR A 74 -25.70 -6.14 -10.55
N TYR A 75 -24.90 -5.82 -9.53
CA TYR A 75 -23.84 -6.68 -9.05
C TYR A 75 -24.36 -8.06 -8.61
N PHE A 76 -25.34 -8.10 -7.70
CA PHE A 76 -25.88 -9.36 -7.20
C PHE A 76 -26.53 -10.18 -8.31
N VAL A 77 -27.24 -9.51 -9.23
CA VAL A 77 -27.89 -10.15 -10.38
C VAL A 77 -26.88 -10.84 -11.28
N PHE A 78 -25.80 -10.14 -11.66
CA PHE A 78 -24.76 -10.72 -12.52
C PHE A 78 -23.91 -11.75 -11.77
N PHE A 79 -23.62 -11.52 -10.49
CA PHE A 79 -22.85 -12.44 -9.66
C PHE A 79 -23.58 -13.77 -9.46
N ILE A 80 -24.84 -13.75 -9.01
CA ILE A 80 -25.66 -14.96 -8.82
C ILE A 80 -25.77 -15.74 -10.14
N ARG A 81 -25.97 -15.03 -11.26
CA ARG A 81 -26.06 -15.64 -12.58
C ARG A 81 -24.75 -16.29 -13.01
N THR A 82 -23.62 -15.64 -12.74
CA THR A 82 -22.28 -16.18 -13.05
C THR A 82 -21.99 -17.43 -12.22
N VAL A 83 -22.34 -17.42 -10.93
CA VAL A 83 -22.12 -18.56 -10.03
C VAL A 83 -23.03 -19.75 -10.38
N ARG A 84 -24.27 -19.50 -10.79
CA ARG A 84 -25.25 -20.56 -11.10
C ARG A 84 -25.06 -21.20 -12.48
N ASN A 85 -24.54 -20.46 -13.46
CA ASN A 85 -24.42 -20.92 -14.86
C ASN A 85 -22.95 -21.13 -15.27
N GLN A 86 -22.24 -22.01 -14.55
CA GLN A 86 -20.78 -22.18 -14.69
C GLN A 86 -20.35 -22.64 -16.11
N GLU A 87 -21.19 -23.40 -16.80
CA GLU A 87 -20.89 -23.98 -18.13
C GLU A 87 -21.15 -23.03 -19.31
N SER A 88 -21.92 -21.95 -19.10
CA SER A 88 -22.30 -21.01 -20.15
C SER A 88 -22.27 -19.58 -19.63
N ILE A 89 -21.13 -19.15 -19.09
CA ILE A 89 -20.95 -17.74 -18.69
C ILE A 89 -21.13 -16.89 -19.94
N PHE A 90 -22.24 -16.14 -19.98
CA PHE A 90 -22.48 -15.22 -21.08
C PHE A 90 -21.50 -14.06 -20.95
N PRO A 91 -20.59 -13.82 -21.92
CA PRO A 91 -19.52 -12.83 -21.76
C PRO A 91 -20.05 -11.43 -21.42
N ALA A 92 -21.25 -11.08 -21.92
CA ALA A 92 -21.87 -9.79 -21.64
C ALA A 92 -22.14 -9.55 -20.15
N ASP A 93 -22.44 -10.59 -19.36
CA ASP A 93 -22.70 -10.44 -17.92
C ASP A 93 -21.43 -10.03 -17.18
N LEU A 94 -20.28 -10.54 -17.62
CA LEU A 94 -18.99 -10.16 -17.09
C LEU A 94 -18.62 -8.73 -17.44
N TYR A 95 -18.79 -8.36 -18.71
CA TYR A 95 -18.52 -7.00 -19.18
C TYR A 95 -19.43 -5.98 -18.50
N LEU A 96 -20.73 -6.29 -18.34
CA LEU A 96 -21.66 -5.40 -17.65
C LEU A 96 -21.31 -5.23 -16.18
N ASN A 97 -20.82 -6.28 -15.50
CA ASN A 97 -20.38 -6.12 -14.12
C ASN A 97 -19.11 -5.25 -14.00
N ALA A 98 -18.16 -5.41 -14.92
CA ALA A 98 -16.99 -4.54 -15.00
C ALA A 98 -17.37 -3.08 -15.29
N ILE A 99 -18.26 -2.84 -16.25
CA ILE A 99 -18.76 -1.49 -16.57
C ILE A 99 -19.51 -0.91 -15.37
N ASN A 100 -20.33 -1.70 -14.66
CA ASN A 100 -21.02 -1.28 -13.45
C ASN A 100 -20.03 -0.82 -12.37
N ALA A 101 -18.93 -1.54 -12.16
CA ALA A 101 -17.86 -1.13 -11.24
C ALA A 101 -17.17 0.18 -11.67
N ILE A 102 -16.92 0.37 -12.97
CA ILE A 102 -16.36 1.62 -13.51
C ILE A 102 -17.32 2.79 -13.31
N VAL A 103 -18.61 2.61 -13.62
CA VAL A 103 -19.65 3.63 -13.46
C VAL A 103 -19.79 4.02 -11.99
N PHE A 104 -19.81 3.02 -11.10
CA PHE A 104 -19.81 3.24 -9.65
C PHE A 104 -18.58 4.05 -9.22
N LEU A 105 -17.40 3.66 -9.70
CA LEU A 105 -16.15 4.34 -9.37
C LEU A 105 -16.17 5.82 -9.80
N ILE A 106 -16.51 6.09 -11.07
CA ILE A 106 -16.62 7.45 -11.60
C ILE A 106 -17.60 8.26 -10.74
N SER A 107 -18.79 7.70 -10.50
CA SER A 107 -19.83 8.35 -9.69
C SER A 107 -19.32 8.70 -8.29
N MET A 108 -18.66 7.76 -7.60
CA MET A 108 -18.13 7.99 -6.25
C MET A 108 -16.99 9.01 -6.21
N THR A 109 -16.08 8.99 -7.19
CA THR A 109 -14.98 9.96 -7.26
C THR A 109 -15.51 11.36 -7.50
N SER A 110 -16.46 11.51 -8.42
CA SER A 110 -17.03 12.80 -8.74
C SER A 110 -17.95 13.32 -7.63
N LEU A 111 -18.73 12.46 -6.97
CA LEU A 111 -19.47 12.84 -5.76
C LEU A 111 -18.54 13.34 -4.66
N SER A 112 -17.38 12.69 -4.48
CA SER A 112 -16.40 13.13 -3.46
C SER A 112 -15.78 14.50 -3.77
N SER A 113 -15.63 14.87 -5.05
CA SER A 113 -15.09 16.18 -5.43
C SER A 113 -16.03 17.35 -5.16
N LEU A 114 -17.33 17.11 -4.96
CA LEU A 114 -18.32 18.18 -4.81
C LEU A 114 -18.44 18.69 -3.37
N GLY A 115 -17.71 18.09 -2.44
CA GLY A 115 -17.65 18.48 -1.03
C GLY A 115 -18.88 18.05 -0.24
N GLY A 116 -18.66 17.54 0.97
CA GLY A 116 -19.72 17.27 1.96
C GLY A 116 -19.76 15.84 2.50
N TRP A 117 -19.32 14.84 1.73
CA TRP A 117 -19.33 13.44 2.16
C TRP A 117 -18.17 12.66 1.55
N SER A 118 -17.52 11.82 2.35
CA SER A 118 -16.54 10.88 1.80
C SER A 118 -17.25 9.65 1.25
N SER A 119 -17.01 9.37 -0.03
CA SER A 119 -17.42 8.12 -0.66
C SER A 119 -16.61 6.90 -0.19
N ALA A 120 -15.58 7.10 0.64
CA ALA A 120 -14.66 6.05 1.04
C ALA A 120 -15.34 4.83 1.69
N PRO A 121 -16.28 4.96 2.65
CA PRO A 121 -16.90 3.78 3.27
C PRO A 121 -17.65 2.91 2.25
N ALA A 122 -18.35 3.52 1.30
CA ALA A 122 -19.03 2.79 0.22
C ALA A 122 -18.04 2.10 -0.72
N MET A 123 -16.97 2.81 -1.10
CA MET A 123 -15.89 2.24 -1.93
C MET A 123 -15.22 1.05 -1.23
N ILE A 124 -14.89 1.17 0.06
CA ILE A 124 -14.32 0.07 0.87
C ILE A 124 -15.28 -1.11 0.93
N GLY A 125 -16.56 -0.86 1.25
CA GLY A 125 -17.58 -1.91 1.33
C GLY A 125 -17.74 -2.68 0.01
N ILE A 126 -17.81 -1.95 -1.11
CA ILE A 126 -17.92 -2.55 -2.44
C ILE A 126 -16.65 -3.28 -2.85
N SER A 127 -15.47 -2.77 -2.50
CA SER A 127 -14.21 -3.49 -2.69
C SER A 127 -14.19 -4.82 -1.95
N ILE A 128 -14.66 -4.87 -0.70
CA ILE A 128 -14.74 -6.11 0.07
C ILE A 128 -15.69 -7.10 -0.62
N ILE A 129 -16.87 -6.64 -1.06
CA ILE A 129 -17.85 -7.46 -1.77
C ILE A 129 -17.23 -8.04 -3.06
N LEU A 130 -16.58 -7.20 -3.87
CA LEU A 130 -15.91 -7.61 -5.09
C LEU A 130 -14.78 -8.61 -4.82
N PHE A 131 -13.97 -8.38 -3.79
CA PHE A 131 -12.88 -9.27 -3.43
C PHE A 131 -13.40 -10.65 -3.03
N ILE A 132 -14.39 -10.71 -2.12
CA ILE A 132 -15.00 -11.97 -1.66
C ILE A 132 -15.59 -12.74 -2.85
N SER A 133 -16.37 -12.07 -3.68
CA SER A 133 -16.94 -12.69 -4.89
C SER A 133 -15.89 -13.15 -5.88
N GLY A 134 -14.81 -12.40 -6.06
CA GLY A 134 -13.69 -12.82 -6.90
C GLY A 134 -13.05 -14.12 -6.39
N VAL A 135 -12.83 -14.22 -5.08
CA VAL A 135 -12.34 -15.47 -4.44
C VAL A 135 -13.34 -16.62 -4.61
N VAL A 136 -14.64 -16.37 -4.44
CA VAL A 136 -15.68 -17.39 -4.66
C VAL A 136 -15.64 -17.89 -6.10
N LEU A 137 -15.59 -17.00 -7.09
CA LEU A 137 -15.53 -17.36 -8.51
C LEU A 137 -14.28 -18.17 -8.86
N LEU A 138 -13.12 -17.82 -8.28
CA LEU A 138 -11.89 -18.59 -8.48
C LEU A 138 -11.97 -19.99 -7.86
N LYS A 139 -12.72 -20.16 -6.76
CA LYS A 139 -12.91 -21.46 -6.09
C LYS A 139 -13.98 -22.34 -6.74
N THR A 140 -14.99 -21.75 -7.37
CA THR A 140 -16.07 -22.50 -8.03
C THR A 140 -15.64 -23.23 -9.30
N GLY A 141 -14.35 -23.18 -9.69
CA GLY A 141 -13.78 -24.12 -10.65
C GLY A 141 -14.14 -23.88 -12.10
N THR A 142 -14.60 -22.67 -12.47
CA THR A 142 -14.81 -22.32 -13.88
C THR A 142 -13.47 -22.41 -14.61
N GLU A 143 -13.42 -23.12 -15.75
CA GLU A 143 -12.21 -23.21 -16.59
C GLU A 143 -11.66 -21.81 -16.92
N ASN A 144 -12.57 -20.85 -17.08
CA ASN A 144 -12.25 -19.45 -17.21
C ASN A 144 -12.08 -18.77 -15.85
N ARG A 145 -10.84 -18.42 -15.50
CA ARG A 145 -10.50 -17.66 -14.28
C ARG A 145 -10.61 -16.14 -14.43
N LEU A 146 -10.82 -15.64 -15.65
CA LEU A 146 -10.91 -14.21 -15.95
C LEU A 146 -11.93 -13.48 -15.06
N PRO A 147 -13.15 -14.02 -14.81
CA PRO A 147 -14.13 -13.35 -13.97
C PRO A 147 -13.65 -13.05 -12.56
N GLY A 148 -13.12 -14.07 -11.88
CA GLY A 148 -12.62 -13.93 -10.52
C GLY A 148 -11.46 -12.94 -10.44
N ASN A 149 -10.54 -13.00 -11.41
CA ASN A 149 -9.42 -12.07 -11.49
C ASN A 149 -9.88 -10.62 -11.67
N LEU A 150 -10.84 -10.35 -12.57
CA LEU A 150 -11.35 -8.99 -12.79
C LEU A 150 -11.99 -8.42 -11.53
N HIS A 151 -12.78 -9.22 -10.80
CA HIS A 151 -13.39 -8.77 -9.54
C HIS A 151 -12.33 -8.40 -8.50
N ILE A 152 -11.28 -9.20 -8.35
CA ILE A 152 -10.17 -8.92 -7.44
C ILE A 152 -9.41 -7.66 -7.87
N ILE A 153 -9.17 -7.47 -9.17
CA ILE A 153 -8.51 -6.28 -9.71
C ILE A 153 -9.35 -5.03 -9.43
N PHE A 154 -10.64 -5.04 -9.77
CA PHE A 154 -11.54 -3.92 -9.51
C PHE A 154 -11.70 -3.64 -8.01
N ALA A 155 -11.77 -4.68 -7.17
CA ALA A 155 -11.76 -4.53 -5.73
C ALA A 155 -10.52 -3.75 -5.25
N GLY A 156 -9.34 -4.14 -5.73
CA GLY A 156 -8.08 -3.47 -5.41
C GLY A 156 -8.05 -2.01 -5.87
N ILE A 157 -8.47 -1.73 -7.10
CA ILE A 157 -8.53 -0.37 -7.65
C ILE A 157 -9.48 0.52 -6.85
N ILE A 158 -10.71 0.05 -6.61
CA ILE A 158 -11.72 0.82 -5.84
C ILE A 158 -11.24 1.03 -4.40
N PHE A 159 -10.57 0.03 -3.80
CA PHE A 159 -10.07 0.12 -2.43
C PHE A 159 -8.94 1.14 -2.34
N ALA A 160 -8.00 1.10 -3.30
CA ALA A 160 -6.92 2.05 -3.39
C ALA A 160 -7.43 3.49 -3.61
N LEU A 161 -8.48 3.66 -4.42
CA LEU A 161 -9.08 4.97 -4.68
C LEU A 161 -9.88 5.50 -3.47
N SER A 162 -10.42 4.63 -2.62
CA SER A 162 -11.09 5.04 -1.38
C SER A 162 -10.17 5.82 -0.43
N ALA A 163 -8.85 5.58 -0.51
CA ALA A 163 -7.85 6.29 0.27
C ALA A 163 -7.82 7.80 -0.01
N PHE A 164 -8.12 8.21 -1.25
CA PHE A 164 -8.18 9.62 -1.62
C PHE A 164 -9.39 10.31 -0.99
N SER A 165 -10.51 9.60 -0.89
CA SER A 165 -11.72 10.15 -0.27
C SER A 165 -11.63 10.19 1.25
N LEU A 166 -10.85 9.31 1.90
CA LEU A 166 -10.65 9.33 3.36
C LEU A 166 -9.92 10.56 3.87
N GLU A 167 -9.09 11.21 3.04
CA GLU A 167 -8.35 12.42 3.39
C GLU A 167 -9.25 13.51 3.97
N THR A 168 -10.48 13.63 3.45
CA THR A 168 -11.47 14.62 3.92
C THR A 168 -11.88 14.49 5.39
N TYR A 169 -11.64 13.34 6.04
CA TYR A 169 -11.96 13.14 7.45
C TYR A 169 -10.86 13.58 8.42
N PHE A 170 -9.64 13.79 7.92
CA PHE A 170 -8.50 14.09 8.78
C PHE A 170 -8.16 15.58 8.67
N THR A 171 -8.38 16.30 9.77
CA THR A 171 -8.09 17.74 9.86
C THR A 171 -6.63 18.03 10.22
N THR A 172 -5.94 17.06 10.83
CA THR A 172 -4.53 17.22 11.21
C THR A 172 -3.62 17.17 9.98
N PRO A 173 -2.69 18.13 9.84
CA PRO A 173 -1.76 18.17 8.72
C PRO A 173 -0.99 16.86 8.52
N GLY A 174 -0.94 16.39 7.27
CA GLY A 174 -0.14 15.25 6.86
C GLY A 174 -0.71 13.87 7.21
N ILE A 175 -1.73 13.75 8.07
CA ILE A 175 -2.34 12.44 8.37
C ILE A 175 -2.88 11.77 7.11
N GLN A 176 -3.36 12.54 6.13
CA GLN A 176 -3.81 12.02 4.85
C GLN A 176 -2.75 11.18 4.13
N TYR A 177 -1.48 11.55 4.26
CA TYR A 177 -0.36 10.84 3.65
C TYR A 177 -0.13 9.51 4.35
N ALA A 178 -0.25 9.49 5.68
CA ALA A 178 -0.15 8.27 6.47
C ALA A 178 -1.30 7.31 6.19
N VAL A 179 -2.54 7.81 6.11
CA VAL A 179 -3.71 6.98 5.79
C VAL A 179 -3.59 6.39 4.40
N ARG A 180 -3.22 7.21 3.40
CA ARG A 180 -3.01 6.75 2.04
C ARG A 180 -1.92 5.69 1.98
N SER A 181 -0.74 5.97 2.52
CA SER A 181 0.34 5.01 2.50
C SER A 181 0.04 3.75 3.30
N GLY A 182 -0.71 3.85 4.39
CA GLY A 182 -1.20 2.71 5.17
C GLY A 182 -2.09 1.79 4.32
N ILE A 183 -3.08 2.33 3.62
CA ILE A 183 -3.99 1.55 2.75
C ILE A 183 -3.22 0.86 1.62
N TRP A 184 -2.35 1.60 0.92
CA TRP A 184 -1.50 1.04 -0.12
C TRP A 184 -0.51 0.00 0.43
N GLY A 185 -0.03 0.19 1.67
CA GLY A 185 0.83 -0.74 2.38
C GLY A 185 0.11 -2.06 2.71
N PHE A 186 -1.12 -1.97 3.23
CA PHE A 186 -1.96 -3.15 3.47
C PHE A 186 -2.30 -3.87 2.17
N MET A 187 -2.58 -3.15 1.09
CA MET A 187 -2.80 -3.75 -0.23
C MET A 187 -1.55 -4.48 -0.73
N ALA A 188 -0.36 -3.86 -0.64
CA ALA A 188 0.90 -4.51 -0.99
C ALA A 188 1.14 -5.78 -0.15
N LEU A 189 0.92 -5.72 1.16
CA LEU A 189 1.05 -6.87 2.06
C LEU A 189 0.06 -7.98 1.69
N ALA A 190 -1.21 -7.64 1.46
CA ALA A 190 -2.25 -8.59 1.08
C ALA A 190 -1.94 -9.29 -0.25
N LEU A 191 -1.47 -8.54 -1.26
CA LEU A 191 -1.01 -9.09 -2.53
C LEU A 191 0.20 -10.01 -2.35
N ALA A 192 1.14 -9.65 -1.48
CA ALA A 192 2.31 -10.48 -1.18
C ALA A 192 1.91 -11.79 -0.50
N ILE A 193 1.03 -11.73 0.52
CA ILE A 193 0.47 -12.91 1.18
C ILE A 193 -0.29 -13.76 0.16
N GLY A 194 -1.14 -13.16 -0.67
CA GLY A 194 -1.86 -13.84 -1.74
C GLY A 194 -0.93 -14.54 -2.73
N GLY A 195 0.17 -13.87 -3.13
CA GLY A 195 1.20 -14.45 -3.99
C GLY A 195 1.89 -15.66 -3.37
N VAL A 196 2.15 -15.64 -2.06
CA VAL A 196 2.72 -16.78 -1.32
C VAL A 196 1.72 -17.92 -1.20
N VAL A 197 0.49 -17.64 -0.75
CA VAL A 197 -0.56 -18.65 -0.51
C VAL A 197 -0.97 -19.32 -1.82
N MET A 198 -1.15 -18.54 -2.89
CA MET A 198 -1.57 -19.05 -4.20
C MET A 198 -0.39 -19.52 -5.05
N ARG A 199 0.86 -19.41 -4.56
CA ARG A 199 2.10 -19.65 -5.33
C ARG A 199 2.10 -18.93 -6.68
N SER A 200 1.59 -17.70 -6.69
CA SER A 200 1.40 -16.91 -7.90
C SER A 200 2.43 -15.79 -8.00
N HIS A 201 3.33 -15.94 -8.98
CA HIS A 201 4.34 -14.94 -9.28
C HIS A 201 3.72 -13.58 -9.63
N SER A 202 2.63 -13.56 -10.40
CA SER A 202 1.98 -12.31 -10.80
C SER A 202 1.52 -11.49 -9.60
N PHE A 203 0.89 -12.13 -8.61
CA PHE A 203 0.47 -11.45 -7.37
C PHE A 203 1.68 -10.91 -6.59
N PHE A 204 2.75 -11.70 -6.46
CA PHE A 204 3.94 -11.27 -5.75
C PHE A 204 4.66 -10.11 -6.45
N THR A 205 4.76 -10.15 -7.78
CA THR A 205 5.34 -9.06 -8.59
C THR A 205 4.48 -7.79 -8.51
N SER A 206 3.16 -7.92 -8.61
CA SER A 206 2.25 -6.79 -8.38
C SER A 206 2.41 -6.21 -6.98
N ALA A 207 2.56 -7.05 -5.95
CA ALA A 207 2.82 -6.62 -4.59
C ALA A 207 4.12 -5.80 -4.49
N ALA A 208 5.19 -6.28 -5.12
CA ALA A 208 6.48 -5.58 -5.16
C ALA A 208 6.38 -4.21 -5.84
N ILE A 209 5.66 -4.10 -6.96
CA ILE A 209 5.43 -2.84 -7.68
C ILE A 209 4.65 -1.85 -6.80
N VAL A 210 3.52 -2.30 -6.26
CA VAL A 210 2.67 -1.50 -5.37
C VAL A 210 3.46 -1.03 -4.15
N PHE A 211 4.22 -1.94 -3.54
CA PHE A 211 5.10 -1.63 -2.41
C PHE A 211 6.12 -0.55 -2.76
N PHE A 212 6.83 -0.68 -3.88
CA PHE A 212 7.89 0.24 -4.26
C PHE A 212 7.33 1.65 -4.57
N ILE A 213 6.22 1.72 -5.31
CA ILE A 213 5.53 3.00 -5.58
C ILE A 213 5.09 3.65 -4.26
N ASN A 214 4.49 2.87 -3.36
CA ASN A 214 4.06 3.37 -2.06
C ASN A 214 5.24 3.80 -1.18
N LEU A 215 6.35 3.09 -1.23
CA LEU A 215 7.57 3.45 -0.50
C LEU A 215 8.12 4.80 -0.96
N LEU A 216 8.21 5.04 -2.28
CA LEU A 216 8.66 6.33 -2.82
C LEU A 216 7.71 7.46 -2.40
N TYR A 217 6.41 7.24 -2.53
CA TYR A 217 5.38 8.19 -2.10
C TYR A 217 5.50 8.51 -0.60
N TRP A 218 5.60 7.47 0.23
CA TRP A 218 5.72 7.63 1.67
C TRP A 218 6.99 8.36 2.04
N TYR A 219 8.14 7.97 1.47
CA TYR A 219 9.41 8.62 1.78
C TYR A 219 9.41 10.10 1.39
N GLY A 220 8.67 10.50 0.36
CA GLY A 220 8.51 11.91 -0.01
C GLY A 220 7.58 12.72 0.91
N SER A 221 6.65 12.06 1.61
CA SER A 221 5.58 12.71 2.37
C SER A 221 5.64 12.51 3.89
N ALA A 222 6.36 11.49 4.36
CA ALA A 222 6.44 11.08 5.76
C ALA A 222 6.97 12.18 6.69
N TRP A 223 7.80 13.08 6.15
CA TRP A 223 8.41 14.19 6.88
C TRP A 223 7.43 15.30 7.22
N SER A 224 6.26 15.33 6.58
CA SER A 224 5.20 16.32 6.81
C SER A 224 4.06 15.77 7.67
N VAL A 225 4.19 14.55 8.19
CA VAL A 225 3.15 13.90 8.98
C VAL A 225 3.29 14.29 10.45
N GLU A 226 2.32 15.06 10.94
CA GLU A 226 2.27 15.43 12.34
C GLU A 226 1.78 14.27 13.22
N TRP A 227 2.27 14.24 14.45
CA TRP A 227 1.70 13.39 15.50
C TRP A 227 0.51 14.09 16.15
N PHE A 228 -0.38 13.30 16.75
CA PHE A 228 -1.46 13.85 17.56
C PHE A 228 -1.44 13.22 18.96
N PRO A 229 -1.90 13.95 19.98
CA PRO A 229 -1.95 13.45 21.34
C PRO A 229 -2.96 12.30 21.48
N ILE A 230 -2.52 11.21 22.11
CA ILE A 230 -3.36 10.03 22.37
C ILE A 230 -3.53 9.92 23.88
N LEU A 231 -4.78 9.85 24.35
CA LEU A 231 -5.11 9.71 25.78
C LEU A 231 -4.48 10.80 26.66
N GLY A 232 -4.36 12.02 26.15
CA GLY A 232 -3.75 13.15 26.87
C GLY A 232 -2.22 13.15 26.91
N ILE A 233 -1.56 12.12 26.38
CA ILE A 233 -0.11 12.07 26.22
C ILE A 233 0.25 12.76 24.92
N ARG A 234 1.13 13.77 24.98
CA ARG A 234 1.52 14.61 23.83
C ARG A 234 2.06 13.80 22.66
N PHE A 235 2.98 12.88 22.95
CA PHE A 235 3.59 12.02 21.95
C PHE A 235 4.02 10.70 22.59
N ILE A 236 3.64 9.60 21.94
CA ILE A 236 4.07 8.25 22.27
C ILE A 236 4.89 7.74 21.07
N PRO A 237 6.20 7.49 21.25
CA PRO A 237 7.02 6.90 20.19
C PRO A 237 6.40 5.61 19.68
N PHE A 238 6.46 5.39 18.36
CA PHE A 238 5.95 4.19 17.69
C PHE A 238 4.44 3.97 17.72
N LEU A 239 3.68 4.76 18.49
CA LEU A 239 2.22 4.70 18.56
C LEU A 239 1.60 5.99 17.98
N ASN A 240 1.91 6.28 16.72
CA ASN A 240 1.33 7.38 15.95
C ASN A 240 1.16 6.94 14.48
N PRO A 241 0.30 7.59 13.68
CA PRO A 241 -0.01 7.13 12.33
C PRO A 241 1.22 6.96 11.45
N GLY A 242 2.15 7.93 11.48
CA GLY A 242 3.38 7.85 10.70
C GLY A 242 4.23 6.66 11.09
N ALA A 243 4.41 6.42 12.40
CA ALA A 243 5.15 5.25 12.86
C ALA A 243 4.52 3.92 12.45
N LEU A 244 3.19 3.82 12.50
CA LEU A 244 2.47 2.61 12.08
C LEU A 244 2.69 2.32 10.60
N VAL A 245 2.69 3.34 9.74
CA VAL A 245 2.96 3.18 8.31
C VAL A 245 4.40 2.74 8.06
N TRP A 246 5.37 3.41 8.68
CA TRP A 246 6.77 3.00 8.62
C TRP A 246 6.95 1.52 9.05
N GLY A 247 6.33 1.13 10.17
CA GLY A 247 6.35 -0.25 10.67
C GLY A 247 5.70 -1.24 9.70
N LEU A 248 4.55 -0.90 9.12
CA LEU A 248 3.85 -1.71 8.12
C LEU A 248 4.72 -1.92 6.87
N LEU A 249 5.34 -0.87 6.35
CA LEU A 249 6.21 -0.96 5.18
C LEU A 249 7.47 -1.77 5.48
N ALA A 250 8.09 -1.59 6.65
CA ALA A 250 9.26 -2.37 7.06
C ALA A 250 8.90 -3.85 7.18
N GLY A 251 7.80 -4.15 7.87
CA GLY A 251 7.27 -5.50 8.01
C GLY A 251 6.96 -6.15 6.66
N THR A 252 6.37 -5.39 5.73
CA THR A 252 6.08 -5.86 4.37
C THR A 252 7.35 -6.16 3.58
N ALA A 253 8.37 -5.29 3.67
CA ALA A 253 9.67 -5.52 3.03
C ALA A 253 10.33 -6.81 3.55
N PHE A 254 10.41 -6.98 4.87
CA PHE A 254 10.95 -8.20 5.47
C PHE A 254 10.12 -9.43 5.12
N PHE A 255 8.79 -9.32 5.14
CA PHE A 255 7.91 -10.40 4.74
C PHE A 255 8.21 -10.86 3.31
N MET A 256 8.30 -9.94 2.35
CA MET A 256 8.65 -10.26 0.96
C MET A 256 10.03 -10.90 0.85
N ALA A 257 11.03 -10.38 1.58
CA ALA A 257 12.37 -10.96 1.60
C ALA A 257 12.39 -12.42 2.11
N PHE A 258 11.63 -12.74 3.16
CA PHE A 258 11.62 -14.07 3.76
C PHE A 258 10.70 -15.06 3.04
N LYS A 259 9.71 -14.59 2.27
CA LYS A 259 8.71 -15.44 1.62
C LYS A 259 8.81 -15.51 0.10
N ILE A 260 9.80 -14.86 -0.49
CA ILE A 260 10.07 -14.91 -1.94
C ILE A 260 10.15 -16.34 -2.48
N ASP A 261 10.77 -17.26 -1.73
CA ASP A 261 10.96 -18.66 -2.13
C ASP A 261 9.63 -19.43 -2.19
N GLY A 262 8.63 -19.02 -1.41
CA GLY A 262 7.30 -19.64 -1.38
C GLY A 262 6.36 -19.16 -2.48
N ALA A 263 6.64 -18.02 -3.11
CA ALA A 263 5.75 -17.39 -4.08
C ALA A 263 6.15 -17.63 -5.55
N THR A 264 7.44 -17.88 -5.82
CA THR A 264 7.95 -17.94 -7.20
C THR A 264 8.93 -19.10 -7.42
N THR A 265 8.71 -19.91 -8.45
CA THR A 265 9.66 -20.95 -8.89
C THR A 265 10.95 -20.32 -9.40
N GLN A 266 12.10 -20.85 -8.97
CA GLN A 266 13.44 -20.36 -9.30
C GLN A 266 13.68 -20.18 -10.82
N GLU A 267 13.04 -21.02 -11.64
CA GLU A 267 13.11 -20.99 -13.10
C GLU A 267 12.54 -19.71 -13.72
N LYS A 268 11.42 -19.19 -13.20
CA LYS A 268 10.80 -17.94 -13.70
C LYS A 268 11.61 -16.70 -13.33
N LEU A 269 12.31 -16.69 -12.19
CA LEU A 269 13.16 -15.54 -11.84
C LEU A 269 14.41 -15.49 -12.70
N ARG A 270 14.95 -16.67 -13.05
CA ARG A 270 16.11 -16.79 -13.91
C ARG A 270 15.85 -16.25 -15.33
N SER A 271 14.63 -16.40 -15.86
CA SER A 271 14.26 -15.83 -17.17
C SER A 271 14.25 -14.29 -17.19
N TYR A 272 14.10 -13.63 -16.04
CA TYR A 272 14.18 -12.17 -15.93
C TYR A 272 15.58 -11.68 -15.54
N GLY A 273 16.59 -12.57 -15.45
CA GLY A 273 17.97 -12.20 -15.14
C GLY A 273 18.25 -11.87 -13.67
N PHE A 274 17.27 -12.01 -12.77
CA PHE A 274 17.47 -11.75 -11.34
C PHE A 274 17.64 -13.04 -10.54
N SER A 275 18.65 -13.07 -9.69
CA SER A 275 18.81 -14.12 -8.67
C SER A 275 17.88 -13.85 -7.49
N GLN A 276 17.21 -14.89 -6.97
CA GLN A 276 16.42 -14.83 -5.73
C GLN A 276 17.20 -14.21 -4.57
N ARG A 277 18.50 -14.51 -4.48
CA ARG A 277 19.39 -13.95 -3.45
C ARG A 277 19.48 -12.42 -3.55
N VAL A 278 19.57 -11.89 -4.76
CA VAL A 278 19.64 -10.44 -5.00
C VAL A 278 18.33 -9.77 -4.63
N LEU A 279 17.19 -10.34 -5.05
CA LEU A 279 15.89 -9.73 -4.74
C LEU A 279 15.58 -9.76 -3.23
N LYS A 280 15.90 -10.87 -2.55
CA LYS A 280 15.83 -10.98 -1.09
C LYS A 280 16.69 -9.91 -0.41
N ALA A 281 17.92 -9.74 -0.88
CA ALA A 281 18.85 -8.74 -0.37
C ALA A 281 18.30 -7.31 -0.55
N ILE A 282 17.75 -6.98 -1.72
CA ILE A 282 17.11 -5.68 -1.98
C ILE A 282 15.99 -5.40 -0.97
N PHE A 283 15.05 -6.33 -0.77
CA PHE A 283 13.95 -6.12 0.18
C PHE A 283 14.42 -6.00 1.64
N ILE A 284 15.46 -6.75 2.03
CA ILE A 284 16.09 -6.59 3.35
C ILE A 284 16.66 -5.18 3.51
N LEU A 285 17.39 -4.69 2.51
CA LEU A 285 17.99 -3.35 2.54
C LEU A 285 16.92 -2.27 2.59
N LEU A 286 15.86 -2.39 1.79
CA LEU A 286 14.71 -1.48 1.84
C LEU A 286 14.07 -1.50 3.23
N GLY A 287 13.86 -2.68 3.83
CA GLY A 287 13.32 -2.79 5.19
C GLY A 287 14.17 -2.05 6.23
N HIS A 288 15.50 -2.15 6.13
CA HIS A 288 16.39 -1.44 7.05
C HIS A 288 16.42 0.07 6.79
N PHE A 289 16.35 0.50 5.54
CA PHE A 289 16.25 1.91 5.18
C PHE A 289 14.97 2.54 5.74
N ILE A 290 13.85 1.81 5.66
CA ILE A 290 12.55 2.20 6.23
C ILE A 290 12.65 2.34 7.76
N LEU A 291 13.34 1.41 8.45
CA LEU A 291 13.56 1.50 9.89
C LEU A 291 14.42 2.71 10.31
N ILE A 292 15.42 3.09 9.51
CA ILE A 292 16.20 4.31 9.76
C ILE A 292 15.33 5.55 9.59
N GLY A 293 14.51 5.60 8.53
CA GLY A 293 13.53 6.68 8.31
C GLY A 293 12.58 6.81 9.50
N LEU A 294 12.02 5.68 9.97
CA LEU A 294 11.20 5.62 11.18
C LEU A 294 11.91 6.24 12.38
N LEU A 295 13.09 5.73 12.75
CA LEU A 295 13.81 6.19 13.92
C LEU A 295 14.13 7.69 13.84
N THR A 296 14.46 8.18 12.65
CA THR A 296 14.72 9.61 12.41
C THR A 296 13.48 10.44 12.69
N VAL A 297 12.35 10.12 12.05
CA VAL A 297 11.09 10.86 12.24
C VAL A 297 10.61 10.80 13.69
N GLN A 298 10.68 9.62 14.33
CA GLN A 298 10.25 9.49 15.72
C GLN A 298 11.12 10.29 16.68
N THR A 299 12.41 10.42 16.39
CA THR A 299 13.33 11.21 17.20
C THR A 299 13.05 12.71 17.06
N SER A 300 12.87 13.21 15.82
CA SER A 300 12.43 14.58 15.58
C SER A 300 11.12 14.89 16.32
N ASN A 301 10.11 14.03 16.13
CA ASN A 301 8.81 14.22 16.74
C ASN A 301 8.86 14.19 18.27
N LEU A 302 9.69 13.31 18.85
CA LEU A 302 9.91 13.28 20.30
C LEU A 302 10.55 14.60 20.78
N TRP A 303 11.56 15.07 20.06
CA TRP A 303 12.30 16.28 20.40
C TRP A 303 11.41 17.52 20.37
N ASP A 304 10.56 17.61 19.34
CA ASP A 304 9.63 18.71 19.14
C ASP A 304 8.46 18.65 20.13
N ALA A 305 7.86 17.47 20.36
CA ALA A 305 6.69 17.30 21.23
C ALA A 305 6.95 17.72 22.69
N TYR A 306 8.16 17.47 23.18
CA TYR A 306 8.59 17.79 24.54
C TYR A 306 9.48 19.03 24.62
N THR A 307 9.60 19.79 23.53
CA THR A 307 10.35 21.06 23.49
C THR A 307 11.77 20.95 24.06
N LEU A 308 12.48 19.88 23.69
CA LEU A 308 13.80 19.55 24.23
C LEU A 308 14.93 20.46 23.69
N ASN A 309 14.59 21.44 22.85
CA ASN A 309 15.52 22.44 22.26
C ASN A 309 16.13 23.44 23.26
N THR A 310 16.01 23.22 24.56
CA THR A 310 16.39 24.17 25.61
C THR A 310 17.86 24.09 26.06
N SER A 311 18.69 23.20 25.51
CA SER A 311 19.99 22.85 26.14
C SER A 311 21.21 22.76 25.20
N GLY A 312 21.24 23.48 24.07
CA GLY A 312 22.42 23.50 23.18
C GLY A 312 22.72 22.18 22.46
N PHE A 313 22.02 21.10 22.80
CA PHE A 313 22.08 19.82 22.11
C PHE A 313 21.07 19.81 20.95
N GLN A 314 21.59 19.75 19.73
CA GLN A 314 20.77 19.79 18.52
C GLN A 314 20.26 18.38 18.18
N VAL A 315 19.00 18.29 17.73
CA VAL A 315 18.39 17.02 17.29
C VAL A 315 19.16 16.35 16.14
N SER A 316 19.86 17.15 15.33
CA SER A 316 20.75 16.68 14.25
C SER A 316 21.83 15.73 14.74
N TRP A 317 22.41 16.01 15.91
CA TRP A 317 23.45 15.18 16.54
C TRP A 317 22.87 13.85 17.01
N LEU A 318 21.66 13.88 17.58
CA LEU A 318 20.96 12.69 18.01
C LEU A 318 20.63 11.76 16.83
N HIS A 319 20.21 12.31 15.70
CA HIS A 319 20.01 11.52 14.48
C HIS A 319 21.28 10.77 14.08
N SER A 320 22.44 11.42 14.14
CA SER A 320 23.71 10.79 13.77
C SER A 320 24.15 9.72 14.75
N ILE A 321 23.94 9.92 16.05
CA ILE A 321 24.16 8.87 17.06
C ILE A 321 23.28 7.65 16.77
N ILE A 322 22.00 7.86 16.48
CA ILE A 322 21.06 6.79 16.16
C ILE A 322 21.48 6.05 14.88
N TRP A 323 21.90 6.76 13.84
CA TRP A 323 22.33 6.17 12.58
C TRP A 323 23.62 5.35 12.74
N VAL A 324 24.57 5.82 13.56
CA VAL A 324 25.77 5.06 13.92
C VAL A 324 25.40 3.81 14.72
N GLY A 325 24.56 3.95 15.75
CA GLY A 325 24.08 2.82 16.56
C GLY A 325 23.35 1.78 15.72
N TYR A 326 22.54 2.22 14.76
CA TYR A 326 21.86 1.35 13.82
C TYR A 326 22.81 0.65 12.85
N SER A 327 23.82 1.36 12.33
CA SER A 327 24.86 0.78 11.47
C SER A 327 25.64 -0.31 12.21
N LEU A 328 25.94 -0.11 13.50
CA LEU A 328 26.54 -1.12 14.36
C LEU A 328 25.62 -2.33 14.55
N ALA A 329 24.33 -2.13 14.80
CA ALA A 329 23.36 -3.21 14.90
C ALA A 329 23.29 -4.05 13.60
N LEU A 330 23.35 -3.39 12.45
CA LEU A 330 23.47 -4.03 11.14
C LEU A 330 24.75 -4.86 11.00
N PHE A 331 25.89 -4.35 11.47
CA PHE A 331 27.15 -5.11 11.52
C PHE A 331 27.08 -6.33 12.43
N PHE A 332 26.47 -6.21 13.61
CA PHE A 332 26.26 -7.34 14.51
C PHE A 332 25.30 -8.37 13.90
N THR A 333 24.28 -7.93 13.17
CA THR A 333 23.37 -8.82 12.45
C THR A 333 24.08 -9.52 11.29
N ALA A 334 24.89 -8.79 10.52
CA ALA A 334 25.74 -9.37 9.46
C ALA A 334 26.66 -10.45 10.01
N SER A 335 27.21 -10.22 11.20
CA SER A 335 28.03 -11.20 11.91
C SER A 335 27.28 -12.48 12.24
N ALA A 336 26.06 -12.36 12.73
CA ALA A 336 25.29 -13.51 13.21
C ALA A 336 24.81 -14.38 12.04
N VAL A 337 24.49 -13.75 10.90
CA VAL A 337 23.90 -14.41 9.73
C VAL A 337 24.95 -14.84 8.69
N HIS A 338 26.21 -14.43 8.84
CA HIS A 338 27.32 -14.74 7.93
C HIS A 338 27.12 -14.31 6.46
N GLU A 339 26.24 -13.34 6.23
CA GLU A 339 25.89 -12.87 4.89
C GLU A 339 26.65 -11.59 4.53
N LYS A 340 27.46 -11.65 3.46
CA LYS A 340 28.28 -10.52 2.98
C LYS A 340 27.44 -9.27 2.69
N PHE A 341 26.20 -9.47 2.24
CA PHE A 341 25.30 -8.39 1.89
C PHE A 341 25.04 -7.43 3.06
N PHE A 342 24.70 -7.94 4.25
CA PHE A 342 24.47 -7.12 5.43
C PHE A 342 25.72 -6.34 5.84
N SER A 343 26.90 -6.97 5.71
CA SER A 343 28.16 -6.29 5.99
C SER A 343 28.40 -5.12 5.03
N THR A 344 28.12 -5.30 3.74
CA THR A 344 28.25 -4.22 2.75
C THR A 344 27.25 -3.10 3.01
N SER A 345 25.99 -3.43 3.29
CA SER A 345 24.97 -2.42 3.64
C SER A 345 25.35 -1.64 4.88
N ALA A 346 25.84 -2.31 5.93
CA ALA A 346 26.29 -1.66 7.15
C ALA A 346 27.45 -0.66 6.89
N SER A 347 28.42 -1.06 6.05
CA SER A 347 29.51 -0.17 5.63
C SER A 347 29.02 1.06 4.87
N ILE A 348 28.06 0.88 3.94
CA ILE A 348 27.48 2.00 3.18
C ILE A 348 26.75 2.97 4.12
N PHE A 349 25.92 2.46 5.04
CA PHE A 349 25.21 3.30 6.00
C PHE A 349 26.17 4.06 6.93
N LEU A 350 27.21 3.39 7.40
CA LEU A 350 28.25 4.01 8.21
C LEU A 350 28.94 5.14 7.44
N LEU A 351 29.32 4.90 6.18
CA LEU A 351 29.96 5.90 5.32
C LEU A 351 29.04 7.11 5.09
N LEU A 352 27.76 6.88 4.76
CA LEU A 352 26.78 7.96 4.57
C LEU A 352 26.58 8.77 5.85
N THR A 353 26.55 8.11 7.01
CA THR A 353 26.44 8.78 8.32
C THR A 353 27.68 9.62 8.59
N CYS A 354 28.88 9.11 8.28
CA CYS A 354 30.13 9.87 8.40
C CYS A 354 30.10 11.12 7.52
N LEU A 355 29.70 10.99 6.25
CA LEU A 355 29.57 12.12 5.34
C LEU A 355 28.57 13.16 5.86
N LYS A 356 27.39 12.73 6.33
CA LYS A 356 26.39 13.62 6.92
C LYS A 356 26.95 14.39 8.11
N VAL A 357 27.61 13.69 9.03
CA VAL A 357 28.23 14.31 10.22
C VAL A 357 29.23 15.39 9.80
N VAL A 358 30.13 15.07 8.87
CA VAL A 358 31.22 15.97 8.46
C VAL A 358 30.71 17.20 7.74
N PHE A 359 29.76 17.04 6.82
CA PHE A 359 29.29 18.14 5.97
C PHE A 359 28.11 18.91 6.55
N SER A 360 27.32 18.31 7.43
CA SER A 360 26.07 18.91 7.92
C SER A 360 26.08 19.12 9.44
N ASP A 361 26.26 18.07 10.24
CA ASP A 361 26.06 18.19 11.69
C ASP A 361 27.17 18.97 12.41
N LEU A 362 28.38 18.96 11.85
CA LEU A 362 29.54 19.69 12.35
C LEU A 362 29.67 21.11 11.79
N ASP A 363 28.77 21.53 10.89
CA ASP A 363 28.85 22.88 10.34
C ASP A 363 28.58 23.95 11.42
N GLY A 364 29.34 25.05 11.37
CA GLY A 364 29.32 26.11 12.40
C GLY A 364 29.92 25.74 13.78
N GLN A 365 30.35 24.50 14.02
CA GLN A 365 30.95 24.09 15.30
C GLN A 365 32.43 24.48 15.43
N SER A 366 32.92 24.61 16.67
CA SER A 366 34.33 24.92 16.93
C SER A 366 35.27 23.83 16.40
N ASN A 367 36.46 24.23 15.95
CA ASN A 367 37.47 23.30 15.41
C ASN A 367 37.82 22.16 16.38
N LEU A 368 37.82 22.44 17.69
CA LEU A 368 38.08 21.43 18.72
C LEU A 368 36.99 20.35 18.75
N ILE A 369 35.71 20.75 18.71
CA ILE A 369 34.58 19.81 18.68
C ILE A 369 34.61 18.97 17.41
N ARG A 370 34.89 19.58 16.26
CA ARG A 370 35.05 18.87 14.98
C ARG A 370 36.15 17.82 15.04
N ALA A 371 37.32 18.20 15.55
CA ALA A 371 38.47 17.29 15.69
C ALA A 371 38.15 16.11 16.62
N LEU A 372 37.51 16.38 17.76
CA LEU A 372 37.15 15.35 18.73
C LEU A 372 36.11 14.38 18.17
N PHE A 373 35.10 14.89 17.44
CA PHE A 373 34.09 14.06 16.80
C PHE A 373 34.68 13.19 15.69
N LEU A 374 35.55 13.74 14.84
CA LEU A 374 36.26 13.00 13.80
C LEU A 374 37.16 11.90 14.38
N LEU A 375 37.81 12.18 15.52
CA LEU A 375 38.64 11.20 16.23
C LEU A 375 37.79 10.04 16.77
N LEU A 376 36.65 10.33 17.40
CA LEU A 376 35.73 9.30 17.87
C LEU A 376 35.18 8.46 16.70
N LEU A 377 34.73 9.12 15.63
CA LEU A 377 34.23 8.46 14.43
C LEU A 377 35.30 7.57 13.77
N GLY A 378 36.53 8.08 13.63
CA GLY A 378 37.66 7.33 13.10
C GLY A 378 38.04 6.15 13.99
N GLY A 379 38.04 6.33 15.31
CA GLY A 379 38.26 5.26 16.28
C GLY A 379 37.20 4.15 16.18
N MET A 380 35.92 4.53 16.02
CA MET A 380 34.84 3.58 15.78
C MET A 380 35.03 2.82 14.47
N MET A 381 35.37 3.52 13.37
CA MET A 381 35.62 2.89 12.08
C MET A 381 36.81 1.91 12.15
N MET A 382 37.91 2.28 12.80
CA MET A 382 39.05 1.37 13.02
C MET A 382 38.65 0.16 13.86
N GLY A 383 37.87 0.34 14.91
CA GLY A 383 37.37 -0.76 15.75
C GLY A 383 36.51 -1.76 14.94
N ILE A 384 35.60 -1.25 14.11
CA ILE A 384 34.78 -2.08 13.21
C ILE A 384 35.67 -2.82 12.19
N ALA A 385 36.61 -2.12 11.55
CA ALA A 385 37.51 -2.72 10.56
C ALA A 385 38.39 -3.81 11.19
N TRP A 386 38.91 -3.59 12.39
CA TRP A 386 39.70 -4.57 13.13
C TRP A 386 38.90 -5.84 13.46
N LEU A 387 37.66 -5.67 13.95
CA LEU A 387 36.75 -6.81 14.20
C LEU A 387 36.46 -7.60 12.92
N LEU A 388 36.29 -6.91 11.79
CA LEU A 388 36.04 -7.53 10.49
C LEU A 388 37.27 -8.34 10.03
N GLN A 389 38.46 -7.75 10.10
CA GLN A 389 39.71 -8.39 9.71
C GLN A 389 40.00 -9.62 10.57
N LYS A 390 39.78 -9.52 11.89
CA LYS A 390 39.96 -10.65 12.81
C LYS A 390 39.08 -11.85 12.42
N ARG A 391 37.85 -11.60 11.98
CA ARG A 391 36.93 -12.67 11.56
C ARG A 391 37.25 -13.27 10.21
N LEU A 392 37.70 -12.48 9.25
CA LEU A 392 38.13 -13.00 7.95
C LEU A 392 39.25 -14.03 8.14
N ARG A 393 40.24 -13.73 9.00
CA ARG A 393 41.31 -14.67 9.35
C ARG A 393 40.78 -15.96 9.99
N GLN A 394 39.87 -15.86 10.98
CA GLN A 394 39.28 -17.04 11.63
C GLN A 394 38.51 -17.96 10.67
N ASN A 395 37.85 -17.41 9.64
CA ASN A 395 37.17 -18.20 8.62
C ASN A 395 38.15 -18.86 7.64
N GLU A 396 39.24 -18.19 7.30
CA GLU A 396 40.32 -18.76 6.47
C GLU A 396 40.99 -19.95 7.18
N ASP A 397 41.29 -19.80 8.48
CA ASP A 397 41.89 -20.84 9.31
C ASP A 397 40.98 -22.08 9.41
N LYS A 398 39.66 -21.87 9.60
CA LYS A 398 38.67 -22.98 9.63
C LYS A 398 38.56 -23.71 8.28
N ASN A 399 38.54 -22.97 7.17
CA ASN A 399 38.46 -23.56 5.84
C ASN A 399 39.74 -24.33 5.45
N GLN A 400 40.91 -23.95 6.00
CA GLN A 400 42.15 -24.71 5.84
C GLN A 400 42.15 -25.97 6.72
N ALA A 401 41.62 -25.90 7.94
CA ALA A 401 41.48 -27.05 8.83
C ALA A 401 40.48 -28.09 8.32
N GLU A 402 39.43 -27.70 7.59
CA GLU A 402 38.48 -28.65 6.96
C GLU A 402 39.02 -29.30 5.67
N LYS A 403 40.08 -28.74 5.08
CA LYS A 403 40.71 -29.26 3.85
C LYS A 403 41.89 -30.21 4.10
N ASN A 404 42.44 -30.19 5.31
CA ASN A 404 43.52 -31.09 5.77
C ASN A 404 42.91 -32.22 6.59
#